data_AF-A0A482IPM6-F1
#
_entry.id   AF-A0A482IPM6-F1
#
_cell.length_a   1.000
_cell.length_b   1.000
_cell.length_c   1.000
_cell.angle_alpha   90.00
_cell.angle_beta   90.00
_cell.angle_gamma   90.00
#
_symmetry.space_group_name_H-M   'P 1'
#
loop_
_entity.id
_entity.type
_entity.pdbx_description
1 polymer ?
#
loop_
_entity_poly.entity_id
_entity_poly.type
_entity_poly.pdbx_seq_one_letter_code
_entity_poly.pdbx_strand_id
1 'polypeptide(L)'
;MNHPTQDNEILRYYEAEMRYLREAGKEFAQAFPDRARMLNIDRIGERDPHVERLFEGFAFLMGRLRHKLDDELPELTEGLVSMLWPHYLRMIPSLSILELTPNDGALQRHETLPAGLEVVSDSIALATQGGSEGHVECTYRTTQPVDLYPLRLTEANAYARENGRSVIRLRLALQTQGRREQLAVPRLRLYLHADRPLALALYSALTAEPLAMQVRVPGYPVDRPGAPQPMAGVRLEPAGFAAEERLWPKADNAFGGYQLLLEYFTFPEKFMFVDLVGLDLDAIPEGVEHFDVEVVLNRPFPDDMRFSADNVRLFCTPIINLFELEADPITITHFETEYRVRAMEQHGQHVEPYSVETVRGFETGSGKRFEYAPFAAFRHRGGMLRHEMPERYFHTRVRRGPSGRFDTWVVLGGHAWDHQQFLPEETLSLSVTGTNGMLPRKGLREAGITRTSGGFTHIGTVRNLTAPTLPVYPPSGDRFHWRVLSHLAPNYLSLLDAEVLRGSLALYDWTDGELNRRRIEAITDVRHRPLQKLVKGGLLRGVEIEVLLDSTRFAGEGDVELFGEMLNRFLSLYATVNLYTRLVIVSQPSGKRQVWPDSKGEGAPF
;
A
#
# COMPACT_ATOMS: atom_id res chain seq x y z
N MET A 1 6.66 -7.03 -21.87
CA MET A 1 7.47 -8.18 -21.41
C MET A 1 8.88 -7.65 -21.19
N ASN A 2 9.21 -7.20 -19.98
CA ASN A 2 10.56 -6.69 -19.69
C ASN A 2 11.41 -7.82 -19.13
N HIS A 3 12.55 -8.04 -19.77
CA HIS A 3 13.56 -8.98 -19.30
C HIS A 3 14.09 -8.50 -17.93
N PRO A 4 14.13 -9.35 -16.89
CA PRO A 4 14.63 -8.98 -15.56
C PRO A 4 16.14 -8.59 -15.55
N THR A 5 16.83 -8.76 -16.68
CA THR A 5 18.23 -8.37 -16.88
C THR A 5 18.41 -6.92 -17.34
N GLN A 6 17.38 -6.20 -17.82
CA GLN A 6 17.53 -4.82 -18.28
C GLN A 6 17.60 -3.77 -17.16
N ASP A 7 17.09 -4.08 -15.96
CA ASP A 7 17.07 -3.17 -14.79
C ASP A 7 18.06 -3.56 -13.69
N ASN A 8 19.19 -4.16 -14.06
CA ASN A 8 20.28 -4.40 -13.12
C ASN A 8 21.38 -3.34 -13.32
N GLU A 9 21.43 -2.36 -12.43
CA GLU A 9 22.41 -1.27 -12.47
C GLU A 9 23.85 -1.79 -12.45
N ILE A 10 24.14 -2.81 -11.63
CA ILE A 10 25.47 -3.43 -11.55
C ILE A 10 25.89 -4.01 -12.91
N LEU A 11 24.95 -4.60 -13.66
CA LEU A 11 25.24 -5.12 -14.99
C LEU A 11 25.60 -3.98 -15.97
N ARG A 12 24.90 -2.85 -15.91
CA ARG A 12 25.21 -1.67 -16.73
C ARG A 12 26.60 -1.10 -16.43
N TYR A 13 26.95 -1.01 -15.14
CA TYR A 13 28.28 -0.57 -14.71
C TYR A 13 29.37 -1.55 -15.16
N TYR A 14 29.13 -2.86 -15.04
CA TYR A 14 30.02 -3.90 -15.54
C TYR A 14 30.24 -3.78 -17.06
N GLU A 15 29.17 -3.64 -17.85
CA GLU A 15 29.26 -3.49 -19.30
C GLU A 15 30.00 -2.21 -19.71
N ALA A 16 29.79 -1.12 -18.97
CA ALA A 16 30.50 0.15 -19.17
C ALA A 16 32.01 0.00 -18.88
N GLU A 17 32.38 -0.67 -17.79
CA GLU A 17 33.78 -0.99 -17.47
C GLU A 17 34.43 -1.90 -18.50
N MET A 18 33.72 -2.93 -18.98
CA MET A 18 34.21 -3.81 -20.05
C MET A 18 34.44 -3.06 -21.35
N ARG A 19 33.55 -2.12 -21.71
CA ARG A 19 33.73 -1.25 -22.88
C ARG A 19 34.95 -0.36 -22.71
N TYR A 20 35.07 0.31 -21.56
CA TYR A 20 36.20 1.17 -21.22
C TYR A 20 37.53 0.40 -21.29
N LEU A 21 37.62 -0.78 -20.67
CA LEU A 21 38.83 -1.62 -20.71
C LEU A 21 39.21 -2.03 -22.15
N ARG A 22 38.23 -2.29 -23.01
CA ARG A 22 38.47 -2.64 -24.42
C ARG A 22 38.98 -1.43 -25.22
N GLU A 23 38.40 -0.26 -25.01
CA GLU A 23 38.80 0.99 -25.67
C GLU A 23 40.17 1.46 -25.18
N ALA A 24 40.36 1.58 -23.87
CA ALA A 24 41.64 1.92 -23.25
C ALA A 24 42.74 0.92 -23.60
N GLY A 25 42.41 -0.38 -23.69
CA GLY A 25 43.34 -1.40 -24.14
C GLY A 25 43.83 -1.19 -25.58
N LYS A 26 42.96 -0.74 -26.50
CA LYS A 26 43.34 -0.39 -27.88
C LYS A 26 44.20 0.86 -27.92
N GLU A 27 43.83 1.90 -27.20
CA GLU A 27 44.61 3.14 -27.12
C GLU A 27 46.00 2.89 -26.50
N PHE A 28 46.08 2.11 -25.43
CA PHE A 28 47.34 1.69 -24.81
C PHE A 28 48.20 0.87 -25.78
N ALA A 29 47.60 -0.02 -26.55
CA ALA A 29 48.32 -0.81 -27.55
C ALA A 29 48.89 0.04 -28.69
N GLN A 30 48.17 1.09 -29.10
CA GLN A 30 48.65 2.06 -30.08
C GLN A 30 49.78 2.93 -29.51
N ALA A 31 49.65 3.38 -28.27
CA ALA A 31 50.63 4.27 -27.62
C ALA A 31 51.91 3.54 -27.18
N PHE A 32 51.82 2.27 -26.77
CA PHE A 32 52.95 1.48 -26.24
C PHE A 32 53.03 0.07 -26.85
N PRO A 33 53.41 -0.06 -28.14
CA PRO A 33 53.35 -1.33 -28.87
C PRO A 33 54.21 -2.45 -28.29
N ASP A 34 55.38 -2.11 -27.75
CA ASP A 34 56.31 -3.11 -27.17
C ASP A 34 55.77 -3.71 -25.87
N ARG A 35 55.11 -2.90 -25.04
CA ARG A 35 54.47 -3.36 -23.79
C ARG A 35 53.17 -4.11 -24.07
N ALA A 36 52.42 -3.67 -25.08
CA ALA A 36 51.19 -4.34 -25.48
C ALA A 36 51.44 -5.76 -26.01
N ARG A 37 52.54 -5.98 -26.73
CA ARG A 37 53.01 -7.32 -27.15
C ARG A 37 53.35 -8.22 -25.95
N MET A 38 53.97 -7.68 -24.90
CA MET A 38 54.23 -8.44 -23.67
C MET A 38 52.95 -8.87 -22.95
N LEU A 39 51.90 -8.05 -23.04
CA LEU A 39 50.61 -8.29 -22.40
C LEU A 39 49.59 -8.98 -23.33
N ASN A 40 49.96 -9.31 -24.57
CA ASN A 40 49.08 -9.86 -25.61
C ASN A 40 47.76 -9.06 -25.82
N ILE A 41 47.79 -7.74 -25.62
CA ILE A 41 46.59 -6.88 -25.75
C ILE A 41 46.30 -6.54 -27.22
N ASP A 42 47.32 -6.63 -28.08
CA ASP A 42 47.35 -6.22 -29.49
C ASP A 42 46.97 -7.32 -30.49
N ARG A 43 46.81 -8.58 -30.05
CA ARG A 43 46.39 -9.69 -30.94
C ARG A 43 44.92 -9.56 -31.35
N ILE A 44 44.69 -9.44 -32.65
CA ILE A 44 43.37 -9.55 -33.28
C ILE A 44 43.07 -11.06 -33.44
N GLY A 45 42.45 -11.67 -32.43
CA GLY A 45 42.11 -13.10 -32.37
C GLY A 45 41.51 -13.49 -31.00
N GLU A 46 41.23 -14.78 -30.78
CA GLU A 46 40.79 -15.28 -29.47
C GLU A 46 41.82 -14.92 -28.40
N ARG A 47 41.38 -14.09 -27.44
CA ARG A 47 42.18 -13.76 -26.26
C ARG A 47 42.31 -15.02 -25.40
N ASP A 48 43.38 -15.08 -24.62
CA ASP A 48 43.50 -16.11 -23.59
C ASP A 48 42.25 -16.05 -22.68
N PRO A 49 41.46 -17.14 -22.57
CA PRO A 49 40.26 -17.17 -21.75
C PRO A 49 40.51 -16.79 -20.28
N HIS A 50 41.72 -16.99 -19.76
CA HIS A 50 42.09 -16.60 -18.40
C HIS A 50 42.27 -15.09 -18.25
N VAL A 51 42.84 -14.42 -19.26
CA VAL A 51 43.00 -12.96 -19.27
C VAL A 51 41.64 -12.28 -19.46
N GLU A 52 40.78 -12.85 -20.30
CA GLU A 52 39.42 -12.35 -20.48
C GLU A 52 38.61 -12.47 -19.18
N ARG A 53 38.63 -13.63 -18.51
CA ARG A 53 37.99 -13.81 -17.19
C ARG A 53 38.55 -12.88 -16.12
N LEU A 54 39.84 -12.57 -16.16
CA LEU A 54 40.45 -11.59 -15.25
C LEU A 54 39.89 -10.18 -15.50
N PHE A 55 39.75 -9.77 -16.77
CA PHE A 55 39.14 -8.50 -17.12
C PHE A 55 37.66 -8.45 -16.76
N GLU A 56 36.91 -9.55 -16.94
CA GLU A 56 35.53 -9.65 -16.48
C GLU A 56 35.44 -9.49 -14.95
N GLY A 57 36.29 -10.17 -14.19
CA GLY A 57 36.35 -10.04 -12.73
C GLY A 57 36.73 -8.63 -12.27
N PHE A 58 37.72 -8.02 -12.93
CA PHE A 58 38.14 -6.64 -12.62
C PHE A 58 37.05 -5.62 -12.96
N ALA A 59 36.43 -5.73 -14.15
CA ALA A 59 35.32 -4.87 -14.55
C ALA A 59 34.13 -5.00 -13.59
N PHE A 60 33.86 -6.21 -13.09
CA PHE A 60 32.80 -6.41 -12.10
C PHE A 60 33.11 -5.71 -10.77
N LEU A 61 34.34 -5.82 -10.28
CA LEU A 61 34.77 -5.13 -9.04
C LEU A 61 34.76 -3.61 -9.20
N MET A 62 35.32 -3.09 -10.30
CA MET A 62 35.35 -1.65 -10.58
C MET A 62 33.97 -1.09 -10.84
N GLY A 63 33.11 -1.84 -11.53
CA GLY A 63 31.71 -1.47 -11.76
C GLY A 63 30.96 -1.34 -10.44
N ARG A 64 31.15 -2.27 -9.50
CA ARG A 64 30.58 -2.16 -8.15
C ARG A 64 31.15 -0.98 -7.35
N LEU A 65 32.45 -0.71 -7.47
CA LEU A 65 33.06 0.42 -6.78
C LEU A 65 32.53 1.76 -7.30
N ARG A 66 32.45 1.92 -8.62
CA ARG A 66 31.88 3.11 -9.26
C ARG A 66 30.42 3.30 -8.92
N HIS A 67 29.63 2.24 -9.01
CA HIS A 67 28.24 2.27 -8.59
C HIS A 67 28.10 2.78 -7.14
N LYS A 68 28.93 2.27 -6.22
CA LYS A 68 28.92 2.71 -4.82
C LYS A 68 29.36 4.17 -4.63
N LEU A 69 30.31 4.66 -5.44
CA LEU A 69 30.75 6.06 -5.39
C LEU A 69 29.70 7.02 -5.96
N ASP A 70 29.02 6.62 -7.03
CA ASP A 70 27.96 7.41 -7.67
C ASP A 70 26.69 7.50 -6.81
N ASP A 71 26.48 6.58 -5.87
CA ASP A 71 25.26 6.48 -5.05
C ASP A 71 25.14 7.55 -3.93
N GLU A 72 26.05 8.53 -3.83
CA GLU A 72 25.98 9.71 -2.92
C GLU A 72 25.60 9.42 -1.44
N LEU A 73 26.36 8.54 -0.76
CA LEU A 73 26.23 8.21 0.67
C LEU A 73 24.78 7.87 1.12
N PRO A 74 24.14 6.82 0.56
CA PRO A 74 22.84 6.35 1.00
C PRO A 74 22.84 6.02 2.50
N GLU A 75 23.98 5.58 3.04
CA GLU A 75 24.08 5.17 4.44
C GLU A 75 23.76 6.29 5.45
N LEU A 76 23.90 7.55 5.05
CA LEU A 76 23.51 8.71 5.87
C LEU A 76 22.04 9.10 5.67
N THR A 77 21.58 9.14 4.42
CA THR A 77 20.23 9.59 4.08
C THR A 77 19.17 8.55 4.43
N GLU A 78 19.43 7.27 4.16
CA GLU A 78 18.58 6.15 4.58
C GLU A 78 18.41 6.12 6.10
N GLY A 79 19.47 6.40 6.87
CA GLY A 79 19.39 6.46 8.32
C GLY A 79 18.47 7.59 8.82
N LEU A 80 18.45 8.74 8.15
CA LEU A 80 17.53 9.84 8.46
C LEU A 80 16.10 9.52 8.02
N VAL A 81 15.93 8.98 6.81
CA VAL A 81 14.64 8.56 6.28
C VAL A 81 14.05 7.43 7.11
N SER A 82 14.84 6.47 7.59
CA SER A 82 14.34 5.36 8.42
C SER A 82 13.80 5.85 9.76
N MET A 83 14.39 6.91 10.33
CA MET A 83 13.89 7.53 11.56
C MET A 83 12.58 8.25 11.33
N LEU A 84 12.47 9.04 10.25
CA LEU A 84 11.25 9.78 9.97
C LEU A 84 10.15 8.81 9.50
N TRP A 85 10.46 7.98 8.51
CA TRP A 85 9.55 7.25 7.64
C TRP A 85 10.13 5.86 7.28
N PRO A 86 10.10 4.90 8.23
CA PRO A 86 10.70 3.58 8.03
C PRO A 86 10.08 2.79 6.88
N HIS A 87 8.81 3.05 6.53
CA HIS A 87 8.10 2.35 5.46
C HIS A 87 8.57 2.76 4.06
N TYR A 88 9.31 3.87 3.92
CA TYR A 88 9.81 4.35 2.63
C TYR A 88 11.02 3.59 2.11
N LEU A 89 11.60 2.75 2.97
CA LEU A 89 12.75 1.92 2.67
C LEU A 89 12.37 0.44 2.57
N ARG A 90 11.07 0.15 2.61
CA ARG A 90 10.52 -1.22 2.57
C ARG A 90 9.69 -1.39 1.32
N MET A 91 9.68 -2.61 0.80
CA MET A 91 8.77 -2.96 -0.30
C MET A 91 7.30 -2.86 0.17
N ILE A 92 6.38 -2.61 -0.74
CA ILE A 92 4.95 -2.84 -0.54
C ILE A 92 4.68 -4.29 -0.95
N PRO A 93 4.26 -5.18 -0.03
CA PRO A 93 3.99 -6.58 -0.33
C PRO A 93 2.83 -6.77 -1.31
N SER A 94 2.62 -8.02 -1.75
CA SER A 94 1.45 -8.36 -2.57
C SER A 94 0.15 -8.11 -1.80
N LEU A 95 -0.84 -7.55 -2.50
CA LEU A 95 -2.15 -7.14 -1.99
C LEU A 95 -3.27 -7.74 -2.85
N SER A 96 -4.42 -7.98 -2.24
CA SER A 96 -5.64 -8.40 -2.94
C SER A 96 -6.88 -8.04 -2.12
N ILE A 97 -8.07 -8.16 -2.70
CA ILE A 97 -9.36 -8.07 -1.99
C ILE A 97 -9.89 -9.49 -1.80
N LEU A 98 -10.20 -9.85 -0.56
CA LEU A 98 -10.78 -11.12 -0.16
C LEU A 98 -12.29 -10.96 0.04
N GLU A 99 -13.09 -11.86 -0.53
CA GLU A 99 -14.50 -12.05 -0.20
C GLU A 99 -14.65 -13.20 0.79
N LEU A 100 -15.44 -12.98 1.83
CA LEU A 100 -15.82 -13.97 2.82
C LEU A 100 -17.28 -14.36 2.59
N THR A 101 -17.56 -15.64 2.38
CA THR A 101 -18.94 -16.13 2.23
C THR A 101 -19.36 -16.84 3.52
N PRO A 102 -20.29 -16.27 4.32
CA PRO A 102 -20.81 -16.93 5.50
C PRO A 102 -21.58 -18.20 5.16
N ASN A 103 -21.55 -19.17 6.07
CA ASN A 103 -22.38 -20.38 5.99
C ASN A 103 -23.87 -20.02 6.08
N ASP A 104 -24.68 -20.63 5.21
CA ASP A 104 -26.14 -20.44 5.19
C ASP A 104 -26.75 -20.74 6.57
N GLY A 105 -27.47 -19.76 7.13
CA GLY A 105 -28.14 -19.89 8.43
C GLY A 105 -27.23 -19.80 9.66
N ALA A 106 -25.90 -19.69 9.49
CA ALA A 106 -24.98 -19.60 10.62
C ALA A 106 -25.02 -18.22 11.31
N LEU A 107 -25.27 -17.15 10.54
CA LEU A 107 -25.36 -15.79 11.08
C LEU A 107 -26.78 -15.51 11.58
N GLN A 108 -26.88 -15.15 12.85
CA GLN A 108 -28.15 -14.87 13.53
C GLN A 108 -28.24 -13.41 13.99
N ARG A 109 -27.09 -12.75 14.11
CA ARG A 109 -26.89 -11.36 14.56
C ARG A 109 -25.65 -10.78 13.88
N HIS A 110 -25.40 -9.49 14.12
CA HIS A 110 -24.13 -8.85 13.75
C HIS A 110 -22.97 -9.52 14.48
N GLU A 111 -21.95 -9.92 13.72
CA GLU A 111 -20.68 -10.45 14.21
C GLU A 111 -19.53 -9.73 13.51
N THR A 112 -18.45 -9.44 14.23
CA THR A 112 -17.27 -8.79 13.66
C THR A 112 -16.10 -9.77 13.69
N LEU A 113 -15.56 -10.08 12.52
CA LEU A 113 -14.29 -10.78 12.39
C LEU A 113 -13.14 -9.79 12.62
N PRO A 114 -12.14 -10.12 13.47
CA PRO A 114 -11.01 -9.23 13.71
C PRO A 114 -10.13 -9.11 12.45
N ALA A 115 -9.35 -8.03 12.38
CA ALA A 115 -8.25 -7.92 11.42
C ALA A 115 -7.13 -8.91 11.78
N GLY A 116 -6.23 -9.17 10.83
CA GLY A 116 -5.06 -10.04 11.02
C GLY A 116 -5.32 -11.53 10.83
N LEU A 117 -6.55 -11.93 10.50
CA LEU A 117 -6.87 -13.33 10.19
C LEU A 117 -6.14 -13.81 8.93
N GLU A 118 -5.58 -15.02 8.99
CA GLU A 118 -4.73 -15.59 7.95
C GLU A 118 -5.49 -16.47 6.95
N VAL A 119 -5.25 -16.21 5.66
CA VAL A 119 -5.71 -17.03 4.53
C VAL A 119 -4.53 -17.48 3.70
N VAL A 120 -4.70 -18.63 3.05
CA VAL A 120 -3.63 -19.33 2.35
C VAL A 120 -4.05 -19.56 0.90
N SER A 121 -3.10 -19.43 0.00
CA SER A 121 -3.33 -19.76 -1.41
C SER A 121 -3.49 -21.26 -1.65
N ASP A 122 -4.01 -21.60 -2.82
CA ASP A 122 -3.80 -22.93 -3.37
C ASP A 122 -2.29 -23.19 -3.55
N SER A 123 -1.94 -24.46 -3.62
CA SER A 123 -0.56 -24.91 -3.79
C SER A 123 -0.02 -24.50 -5.17
N ILE A 124 1.09 -23.77 -5.19
CA ILE A 124 1.75 -23.29 -6.40
C ILE A 124 2.90 -24.24 -6.74
N ALA A 125 2.88 -24.82 -7.94
CA ALA A 125 3.99 -25.62 -8.45
C ALA A 125 5.18 -24.72 -8.87
N LEU A 126 6.37 -25.08 -8.41
CA LEU A 126 7.62 -24.41 -8.75
C LEU A 126 8.48 -25.31 -9.63
N ALA A 127 8.86 -24.78 -10.80
CA ALA A 127 9.91 -25.39 -11.61
C ALA A 127 11.27 -25.18 -10.92
N THR A 128 11.76 -26.20 -10.21
CA THR A 128 13.14 -26.18 -9.70
C THR A 128 14.12 -26.60 -10.78
N GLN A 129 15.31 -25.99 -10.79
CA GLN A 129 16.42 -26.48 -11.61
C GLN A 129 16.94 -27.80 -11.01
N GLY A 130 16.35 -28.92 -11.42
CA GLY A 130 16.69 -30.25 -10.90
C GLY A 130 15.62 -31.33 -11.06
N GLY A 131 14.42 -31.00 -11.57
CA GLY A 131 13.37 -31.99 -11.82
C GLY A 131 12.53 -32.40 -10.60
N SER A 132 12.71 -31.73 -9.45
CA SER A 132 11.83 -31.86 -8.29
C SER A 132 10.71 -30.83 -8.35
N GLU A 133 9.45 -31.25 -8.40
CA GLU A 133 8.32 -30.33 -8.27
C GLU A 133 8.20 -29.88 -6.81
N GLY A 134 8.61 -28.65 -6.52
CA GLY A 134 8.37 -28.02 -5.22
C GLY A 134 6.99 -27.37 -5.21
N HIS A 135 6.28 -27.46 -4.09
CA HIS A 135 5.01 -26.78 -3.89
C HIS A 135 5.16 -25.70 -2.82
N VAL A 136 4.65 -24.50 -3.08
CA VAL A 136 4.64 -23.40 -2.11
C VAL A 136 3.25 -22.80 -1.99
N GLU A 137 2.84 -22.53 -0.76
CA GLU A 137 1.62 -21.80 -0.44
C GLU A 137 1.99 -20.39 0.01
N CYS A 138 1.22 -19.39 -0.42
CA CYS A 138 1.41 -18.00 0.00
C CYS A 138 0.39 -17.66 1.10
N THR A 139 0.87 -17.16 2.23
CA THR A 139 0.03 -16.73 3.35
C THR A 139 -0.26 -15.24 3.28
N TYR A 140 -1.52 -14.86 3.45
CA TYR A 140 -1.96 -13.47 3.54
C TYR A 140 -2.72 -13.27 4.83
N ARG A 141 -2.79 -12.02 5.31
CA ARG A 141 -3.65 -11.64 6.43
C ARG A 141 -4.59 -10.51 6.07
N THR A 142 -5.78 -10.52 6.67
CA THR A 142 -6.75 -9.41 6.56
C THR A 142 -6.20 -8.15 7.20
N THR A 143 -6.38 -7.00 6.56
CA THR A 143 -5.88 -5.71 7.08
C THR A 143 -6.92 -4.96 7.91
N GLN A 144 -8.19 -5.30 7.75
CA GLN A 144 -9.31 -4.62 8.39
C GLN A 144 -10.30 -5.65 8.99
N PRO A 145 -11.03 -5.28 10.05
CA PRO A 145 -12.11 -6.12 10.57
C PRO A 145 -13.28 -6.16 9.57
N VAL A 146 -14.04 -7.26 9.59
CA VAL A 146 -15.20 -7.45 8.71
C VAL A 146 -16.47 -7.62 9.53
N ASP A 147 -17.43 -6.72 9.30
CA ASP A 147 -18.77 -6.80 9.88
C ASP A 147 -19.64 -7.74 9.05
N LEU A 148 -20.06 -8.85 9.65
CA LEU A 148 -20.91 -9.89 9.07
C LEU A 148 -22.36 -9.70 9.52
N TYR A 149 -23.27 -9.85 8.57
CA TYR A 149 -24.72 -9.72 8.79
C TYR A 149 -25.47 -10.87 8.10
N PRO A 150 -26.63 -11.31 8.61
CA PRO A 150 -27.55 -12.22 7.93
C PRO A 150 -28.31 -11.54 6.76
N LEU A 151 -27.56 -10.80 5.93
CA LEU A 151 -28.04 -10.07 4.76
C LEU A 151 -27.35 -10.60 3.51
N ARG A 152 -28.09 -10.68 2.41
CA ARG A 152 -27.56 -10.95 1.07
C ARG A 152 -28.01 -9.88 0.10
N LEU A 153 -27.09 -9.39 -0.73
CA LEU A 153 -27.46 -8.56 -1.86
C LEU A 153 -27.91 -9.47 -3.01
N THR A 154 -29.20 -9.47 -3.34
CA THR A 154 -29.76 -10.34 -4.39
C THR A 154 -29.93 -9.63 -5.72
N GLU A 155 -30.15 -8.31 -5.70
CA GLU A 155 -30.24 -7.50 -6.91
C GLU A 155 -29.53 -6.16 -6.71
N ALA A 156 -28.84 -5.70 -7.74
CA ALA A 156 -28.29 -4.36 -7.82
C ALA A 156 -28.41 -3.87 -9.26
N ASN A 157 -29.07 -2.75 -9.50
CA ASN A 157 -29.24 -2.19 -10.84
C ASN A 157 -29.55 -0.68 -10.81
N ALA A 158 -29.33 -0.01 -11.93
CA ALA A 158 -29.83 1.34 -12.17
C ALA A 158 -31.11 1.28 -13.01
N TYR A 159 -32.07 2.14 -12.69
CA TYR A 159 -33.28 2.31 -13.51
C TYR A 159 -33.69 3.77 -13.57
N ALA A 160 -34.36 4.15 -14.66
CA ALA A 160 -34.95 5.47 -14.81
C ALA A 160 -36.36 5.49 -14.21
N ARG A 161 -36.63 6.46 -13.33
CA ARG A 161 -38.00 6.77 -12.89
C ARG A 161 -38.75 7.50 -14.01
N GLU A 162 -40.08 7.53 -13.91
CA GLU A 162 -40.97 8.23 -14.86
C GLU A 162 -40.64 9.73 -15.01
N ASN A 163 -40.02 10.34 -13.99
CA ASN A 163 -39.55 11.72 -14.03
C ASN A 163 -38.15 11.89 -14.69
N GLY A 164 -37.61 10.85 -15.33
CA GLY A 164 -36.32 10.86 -16.03
C GLY A 164 -35.10 10.74 -15.13
N ARG A 165 -35.27 10.58 -13.81
CA ARG A 165 -34.13 10.46 -12.87
C ARG A 165 -33.64 9.03 -12.76
N SER A 166 -32.33 8.86 -12.75
CA SER A 166 -31.69 7.56 -12.48
C SER A 166 -31.73 7.26 -10.97
N VAL A 167 -32.01 6.00 -10.65
CA VAL A 167 -32.00 5.48 -9.29
C VAL A 167 -31.22 4.19 -9.26
N ILE A 168 -30.26 4.09 -8.34
CA ILE A 168 -29.59 2.83 -8.02
C ILE A 168 -30.42 2.11 -6.97
N ARG A 169 -30.84 0.88 -7.28
CA ARG A 169 -31.52 -0.02 -6.35
C ARG A 169 -30.58 -1.10 -5.88
N LEU A 170 -30.55 -1.33 -4.56
CA LEU A 170 -29.86 -2.44 -3.91
C LEU A 170 -30.89 -3.25 -3.13
N ARG A 171 -31.21 -4.46 -3.58
CA ARG A 171 -32.14 -5.37 -2.88
C ARG A 171 -31.38 -6.22 -1.88
N LEU A 172 -31.71 -6.03 -0.60
CA LEU A 172 -31.15 -6.76 0.52
C LEU A 172 -32.17 -7.79 1.01
N ALA A 173 -31.84 -9.07 0.86
CA ALA A 173 -32.61 -10.19 1.39
C ALA A 173 -32.15 -10.51 2.82
N LEU A 174 -33.13 -10.68 3.71
CA LEU A 174 -32.93 -11.10 5.10
C LEU A 174 -32.92 -12.63 5.16
N GLN A 175 -31.90 -13.22 5.78
CA GLN A 175 -31.89 -14.66 5.99
C GLN A 175 -32.89 -15.04 7.10
N THR A 176 -33.83 -15.92 6.77
CA THR A 176 -35.05 -16.25 7.54
C THR A 176 -34.80 -16.84 8.93
N GLN A 177 -33.59 -17.27 9.24
CA GLN A 177 -33.28 -17.88 10.54
C GLN A 177 -32.93 -16.86 11.63
N GLY A 178 -32.54 -15.63 11.28
CA GLY A 178 -32.13 -14.57 12.21
C GLY A 178 -33.27 -14.02 13.07
N ARG A 179 -33.03 -13.83 14.37
CA ARG A 179 -33.92 -13.04 15.24
C ARG A 179 -33.76 -11.56 14.91
N ARG A 180 -34.69 -11.02 14.11
CA ARG A 180 -34.67 -9.63 13.64
C ARG A 180 -34.57 -8.59 14.76
N GLU A 181 -35.18 -8.87 15.91
CA GLU A 181 -35.13 -8.05 17.13
C GLU A 181 -33.71 -7.79 17.67
N GLN A 182 -32.70 -8.54 17.21
CA GLN A 182 -31.30 -8.42 17.65
C GLN A 182 -30.36 -8.00 16.51
N LEU A 183 -30.91 -7.69 15.33
CA LEU A 183 -30.10 -7.36 14.16
C LEU A 183 -29.94 -5.85 14.03
N ALA A 184 -28.78 -5.34 14.45
CA ALA A 184 -28.34 -3.99 14.15
C ALA A 184 -27.39 -4.00 12.95
N VAL A 185 -27.55 -3.03 12.04
CA VAL A 185 -26.65 -2.83 10.89
C VAL A 185 -26.09 -1.41 10.97
N PRO A 186 -25.11 -1.16 11.86
CA PRO A 186 -24.52 0.16 12.01
C PRO A 186 -23.86 0.63 10.70
N ARG A 187 -23.24 -0.31 9.98
CA ARG A 187 -22.50 -0.06 8.75
C ARG A 187 -22.48 -1.30 7.86
N LEU A 188 -23.08 -1.22 6.68
CA LEU A 188 -23.00 -2.24 5.64
C LEU A 188 -21.99 -1.81 4.58
N ARG A 189 -20.83 -2.47 4.58
CA ARG A 189 -19.74 -2.19 3.64
C ARG A 189 -19.97 -2.87 2.30
N LEU A 190 -19.98 -2.09 1.22
CA LEU A 190 -20.16 -2.52 -0.16
C LEU A 190 -18.83 -2.41 -0.91
N TYR A 191 -18.39 -3.48 -1.56
CA TYR A 191 -17.23 -3.47 -2.45
C TYR A 191 -17.68 -3.44 -3.92
N LEU A 192 -17.19 -2.46 -4.69
CA LEU A 192 -17.53 -2.26 -6.10
C LEU A 192 -16.64 -3.16 -6.98
N HIS A 193 -17.09 -4.40 -7.20
CA HIS A 193 -16.39 -5.41 -7.97
C HIS A 193 -16.76 -5.38 -9.45
N ALA A 194 -16.19 -4.43 -10.19
CA ALA A 194 -16.42 -4.31 -11.63
C ALA A 194 -15.12 -4.00 -12.37
N ASP A 195 -15.18 -4.03 -13.70
CA ASP A 195 -14.12 -3.45 -14.51
C ASP A 195 -13.99 -1.95 -14.20
N ARG A 196 -12.79 -1.41 -14.42
CA ARG A 196 -12.42 -0.08 -13.91
C ARG A 196 -13.41 1.03 -14.30
N PRO A 197 -13.89 1.16 -15.54
CA PRO A 197 -14.85 2.20 -15.91
C PRO A 197 -16.16 2.12 -15.11
N LEU A 198 -16.75 0.91 -15.00
CA LEU A 198 -18.00 0.71 -14.28
C LEU A 198 -17.83 0.90 -12.77
N ALA A 199 -16.75 0.39 -12.18
CA ALA A 199 -16.46 0.56 -10.76
C ALA A 199 -16.34 2.05 -10.39
N LEU A 200 -15.67 2.85 -11.22
CA LEU A 200 -15.53 4.29 -11.03
C LEU A 200 -16.86 5.04 -11.23
N ALA A 201 -17.68 4.63 -12.19
CA ALA A 201 -19.01 5.21 -12.39
C ALA A 201 -19.93 4.93 -11.19
N LEU A 202 -19.91 3.70 -10.66
CA LEU A 202 -20.61 3.33 -9.43
C LEU A 202 -20.08 4.11 -8.23
N TYR A 203 -18.76 4.22 -8.08
CA TYR A 203 -18.14 5.00 -7.01
C TYR A 203 -18.61 6.45 -7.04
N SER A 204 -18.53 7.11 -8.20
CA SER A 204 -19.00 8.48 -8.41
C SER A 204 -20.49 8.63 -8.07
N ALA A 205 -21.33 7.72 -8.56
CA ALA A 205 -22.77 7.78 -8.33
C ALA A 205 -23.17 7.57 -6.85
N LEU A 206 -22.45 6.71 -6.13
CA LEU A 206 -22.75 6.36 -4.73
C LEU A 206 -22.12 7.31 -3.71
N THR A 207 -21.05 8.01 -4.07
CA THR A 207 -20.36 8.97 -3.18
C THR A 207 -20.78 10.42 -3.42
N ALA A 208 -21.38 10.73 -4.57
CA ALA A 208 -22.02 12.01 -4.81
C ALA A 208 -23.23 12.22 -3.89
N GLU A 209 -23.50 13.48 -3.52
CA GLU A 209 -24.66 13.82 -2.69
C GLU A 209 -25.97 13.41 -3.39
N PRO A 210 -26.72 12.43 -2.83
CA PRO A 210 -27.94 11.95 -3.46
C PRO A 210 -29.07 12.96 -3.27
N LEU A 211 -30.03 12.98 -4.20
CA LEU A 211 -31.25 13.79 -4.04
C LEU A 211 -32.16 13.25 -2.93
N ALA A 212 -32.15 11.92 -2.74
CA ALA A 212 -32.86 11.24 -1.68
C ALA A 212 -32.29 9.83 -1.46
N MET A 213 -32.26 9.41 -0.20
CA MET A 213 -32.10 8.02 0.22
C MET A 213 -33.48 7.48 0.62
N GLN A 214 -33.90 6.38 0.01
CA GLN A 214 -35.22 5.80 0.25
C GLN A 214 -35.11 4.29 0.49
N VAL A 215 -36.04 3.75 1.28
CA VAL A 215 -36.20 2.32 1.50
C VAL A 215 -37.57 1.90 1.00
N ARG A 216 -37.61 0.86 0.17
CA ARG A 216 -38.83 0.28 -0.37
C ARG A 216 -39.01 -1.10 0.23
N VAL A 217 -40.19 -1.36 0.76
CA VAL A 217 -40.53 -2.64 1.40
C VAL A 217 -41.77 -3.21 0.73
N PRO A 218 -41.75 -4.47 0.23
CA PRO A 218 -42.93 -5.11 -0.33
C PRO A 218 -44.10 -5.08 0.66
N GLY A 219 -45.29 -4.68 0.21
CA GLY A 219 -46.48 -4.65 1.06
C GLY A 219 -46.58 -3.44 2.01
N TYR A 220 -45.58 -2.56 2.07
CA TYR A 220 -45.53 -1.42 3.01
C TYR A 220 -45.19 -0.09 2.31
N PRO A 221 -45.71 1.07 2.77
CA PRO A 221 -46.72 1.21 3.83
C PRO A 221 -48.10 0.70 3.37
N VAL A 222 -48.99 0.40 4.33
CA VAL A 222 -50.29 -0.25 4.05
C VAL A 222 -51.18 0.58 3.12
N ASP A 223 -51.08 1.92 3.19
CA ASP A 223 -51.83 2.84 2.32
C ASP A 223 -51.32 2.82 0.87
N ARG A 224 -50.03 2.54 0.66
CA ARG A 224 -49.36 2.51 -0.64
C ARG A 224 -48.32 1.39 -0.67
N PRO A 225 -48.75 0.12 -0.81
CA PRO A 225 -47.87 -1.04 -0.73
C PRO A 225 -46.69 -0.96 -1.72
N GLY A 226 -45.46 -1.05 -1.23
CA GLY A 226 -44.25 -1.00 -2.07
C GLY A 226 -43.84 0.39 -2.52
N ALA A 227 -44.39 1.45 -1.93
CA ALA A 227 -43.95 2.82 -2.19
C ALA A 227 -42.65 3.15 -1.42
N PRO A 228 -41.60 3.69 -2.08
CA PRO A 228 -40.37 4.12 -1.41
C PRO A 228 -40.63 5.14 -0.30
N GLN A 229 -40.09 4.88 0.90
CA GLN A 229 -40.17 5.78 2.05
C GLN A 229 -38.79 6.41 2.31
N PRO A 230 -38.71 7.71 2.62
CA PRO A 230 -37.46 8.28 3.11
C PRO A 230 -37.11 7.66 4.46
N MET A 231 -35.84 7.32 4.67
CA MET A 231 -35.35 6.83 5.96
C MET A 231 -34.31 7.81 6.49
N ALA A 232 -34.59 8.41 7.64
CA ALA A 232 -33.70 9.39 8.25
C ALA A 232 -32.39 8.72 8.70
N GLY A 233 -31.26 9.40 8.50
CA GLY A 233 -29.94 8.91 8.92
C GLY A 233 -29.23 8.01 7.91
N VAL A 234 -29.96 7.41 6.96
CA VAL A 234 -29.37 6.60 5.88
C VAL A 234 -28.55 7.48 4.96
N ARG A 235 -27.27 7.15 4.80
CA ARG A 235 -26.34 7.81 3.88
C ARG A 235 -25.25 6.84 3.40
N LEU A 236 -24.57 7.25 2.33
CA LEU A 236 -23.42 6.54 1.79
C LEU A 236 -22.17 7.37 2.05
N GLU A 237 -21.09 6.69 2.47
CA GLU A 237 -19.79 7.30 2.73
C GLU A 237 -18.68 6.52 2.02
N PRO A 238 -17.69 7.19 1.39
CA PRO A 238 -16.54 6.50 0.84
C PRO A 238 -15.71 5.88 1.95
N ALA A 239 -15.19 4.67 1.72
CA ALA A 239 -14.35 3.93 2.67
C ALA A 239 -12.94 3.68 2.11
N GLY A 240 -12.00 3.32 2.99
CA GLY A 240 -10.60 3.05 2.65
C GLY A 240 -9.64 4.22 2.90
N PHE A 241 -10.15 5.35 3.39
CA PHE A 241 -9.38 6.58 3.60
C PHE A 241 -9.03 6.85 5.07
N ALA A 242 -9.61 6.11 6.01
CA ALA A 242 -9.41 6.33 7.44
C ALA A 242 -8.05 5.77 7.92
N ALA A 243 -7.57 6.26 9.07
CA ALA A 243 -6.26 5.89 9.60
C ALA A 243 -6.18 4.44 10.08
N GLU A 244 -7.32 3.89 10.52
CA GLU A 244 -7.56 2.51 10.92
C GLU A 244 -7.74 1.55 9.72
N GLU A 245 -7.90 2.09 8.52
CA GLU A 245 -8.11 1.32 7.28
C GLU A 245 -6.81 1.10 6.49
N ARG A 246 -5.66 1.40 7.08
CA ARG A 246 -4.34 1.24 6.46
C ARG A 246 -4.04 -0.21 6.06
N LEU A 247 -3.37 -0.39 4.92
CA LEU A 247 -3.01 -1.71 4.41
C LEU A 247 -1.82 -2.34 5.15
N TRP A 248 -0.87 -1.52 5.58
CA TRP A 248 0.27 -1.93 6.37
C TRP A 248 0.35 -1.15 7.69
N PRO A 249 0.84 -1.80 8.77
CA PRO A 249 0.95 -1.16 10.08
C PRO A 249 1.79 0.11 10.01
N LYS A 250 1.31 1.18 10.63
CA LYS A 250 2.08 2.42 10.78
C LYS A 250 3.01 2.26 11.98
N ALA A 251 4.30 2.62 11.86
CA ALA A 251 5.14 2.73 13.04
C ALA A 251 4.64 3.89 13.92
N ASP A 252 4.57 3.70 15.25
CA ASP A 252 4.02 4.69 16.19
C ASP A 252 4.62 6.09 16.02
N ASN A 253 5.90 6.14 15.67
CA ASN A 253 6.69 7.37 15.53
C ASN A 253 6.77 7.91 14.09
N ALA A 254 6.10 7.29 13.12
CA ALA A 254 6.12 7.73 11.73
C ALA A 254 5.04 8.77 11.44
N PHE A 255 5.20 9.56 10.39
CA PHE A 255 4.12 10.40 9.88
C PHE A 255 3.14 9.54 9.06
N GLY A 256 1.84 9.61 9.35
CA GLY A 256 0.84 8.71 8.74
C GLY A 256 0.10 9.27 7.53
N GLY A 257 0.19 10.58 7.27
CA GLY A 257 -0.68 11.25 6.31
C GLY A 257 -0.38 10.92 4.84
N TYR A 258 0.87 10.60 4.49
CA TYR A 258 1.21 10.33 3.09
C TYR A 258 1.17 8.85 2.70
N GLN A 259 0.94 7.94 3.66
CA GLN A 259 0.71 6.53 3.35
C GLN A 259 -0.46 6.35 2.37
N LEU A 260 -1.49 7.20 2.48
CA LEU A 260 -2.64 7.20 1.59
C LEU A 260 -2.25 7.38 0.10
N LEU A 261 -1.20 8.17 -0.18
CA LEU A 261 -0.71 8.36 -1.55
C LEU A 261 -0.11 7.07 -2.11
N LEU A 262 0.73 6.39 -1.32
CA LEU A 262 1.28 5.10 -1.71
C LEU A 262 0.15 4.09 -1.96
N GLU A 263 -0.84 4.02 -1.06
CA GLU A 263 -1.99 3.13 -1.22
C GLU A 263 -2.79 3.45 -2.49
N TYR A 264 -3.01 4.72 -2.81
CA TYR A 264 -3.70 5.16 -4.03
C TYR A 264 -2.98 4.76 -5.30
N PHE A 265 -1.66 5.02 -5.39
CA PHE A 265 -0.90 4.71 -6.60
C PHE A 265 -0.59 3.23 -6.76
N THR A 266 -0.50 2.46 -5.65
CA THR A 266 -0.15 1.03 -5.72
C THR A 266 -1.34 0.08 -5.72
N PHE A 267 -2.41 0.38 -4.97
CA PHE A 267 -3.55 -0.52 -4.83
C PHE A 267 -4.88 0.26 -4.76
N PRO A 268 -5.30 0.89 -5.86
CA PRO A 268 -6.50 1.71 -5.90
C PRO A 268 -7.80 0.95 -5.63
N GLU A 269 -7.80 -0.38 -5.73
CA GLU A 269 -8.91 -1.27 -5.36
C GLU A 269 -9.35 -1.08 -3.90
N LYS A 270 -8.42 -0.66 -3.02
CA LYS A 270 -8.71 -0.29 -1.62
C LYS A 270 -9.81 0.77 -1.49
N PHE A 271 -9.93 1.66 -2.47
CA PHE A 271 -10.87 2.79 -2.42
C PHE A 271 -12.19 2.51 -3.10
N MET A 272 -12.39 1.29 -3.61
CA MET A 272 -13.65 0.86 -4.24
C MET A 272 -14.65 0.33 -3.20
N PHE A 273 -14.59 0.84 -1.97
CA PHE A 273 -15.52 0.52 -0.90
C PHE A 273 -16.41 1.73 -0.60
N VAL A 274 -17.70 1.46 -0.39
CA VAL A 274 -18.69 2.45 0.04
C VAL A 274 -19.47 1.87 1.21
N ASP A 275 -19.58 2.64 2.29
CA ASP A 275 -20.30 2.25 3.49
C ASP A 275 -21.73 2.81 3.45
N LEU A 276 -22.72 1.92 3.53
CA LEU A 276 -24.10 2.29 3.81
C LEU A 276 -24.29 2.31 5.33
N VAL A 277 -24.53 3.50 5.88
CA VAL A 277 -24.65 3.72 7.33
C VAL A 277 -26.02 4.27 7.69
N GLY A 278 -26.44 4.05 8.94
CA GLY A 278 -27.71 4.56 9.46
C GLY A 278 -28.95 3.81 8.98
N LEU A 279 -28.78 2.55 8.55
CA LEU A 279 -29.89 1.68 8.20
C LEU A 279 -30.63 1.24 9.47
N ASP A 280 -31.85 1.72 9.63
CA ASP A 280 -32.74 1.35 10.75
C ASP A 280 -33.61 0.15 10.36
N LEU A 281 -33.27 -1.02 10.89
CA LEU A 281 -34.01 -2.26 10.63
C LEU A 281 -35.31 -2.38 11.44
N ASP A 282 -35.45 -1.64 12.54
CA ASP A 282 -36.66 -1.61 13.37
C ASP A 282 -37.79 -0.85 12.66
N ALA A 283 -37.42 0.10 11.80
CA ALA A 283 -38.36 0.82 10.93
C ALA A 283 -38.91 -0.05 9.77
N ILE A 284 -38.33 -1.23 9.51
CA ILE A 284 -38.79 -2.14 8.46
C ILE A 284 -39.72 -3.20 9.09
N PRO A 285 -40.96 -3.38 8.59
CA PRO A 285 -41.92 -4.34 9.13
C PRO A 285 -41.40 -5.78 9.27
N GLU A 286 -41.87 -6.49 10.31
CA GLU A 286 -41.58 -7.91 10.53
C GLU A 286 -42.12 -8.80 9.39
N GLY A 287 -41.52 -9.99 9.24
CA GLY A 287 -41.92 -10.98 8.22
C GLY A 287 -41.52 -10.65 6.78
N VAL A 288 -40.88 -9.50 6.55
CA VAL A 288 -40.35 -9.10 5.24
C VAL A 288 -39.13 -9.95 4.87
N GLU A 289 -39.16 -10.59 3.71
CA GLU A 289 -38.04 -11.39 3.17
C GLU A 289 -36.92 -10.54 2.57
N HIS A 290 -37.26 -9.38 2.00
CA HIS A 290 -36.30 -8.46 1.40
C HIS A 290 -36.80 -7.03 1.40
N PHE A 291 -35.88 -6.07 1.34
CA PHE A 291 -36.17 -4.65 1.14
C PHE A 291 -35.18 -4.06 0.14
N ASP A 292 -35.56 -2.97 -0.50
CA ASP A 292 -34.72 -2.29 -1.47
C ASP A 292 -34.24 -0.94 -0.90
N VAL A 293 -32.94 -0.69 -0.95
CA VAL A 293 -32.35 0.63 -0.72
C VAL A 293 -32.23 1.33 -2.07
N GLU A 294 -32.85 2.51 -2.18
CA GLU A 294 -32.89 3.31 -3.42
C GLU A 294 -32.13 4.63 -3.23
N VAL A 295 -31.09 4.80 -4.04
CA VAL A 295 -30.28 6.01 -4.11
C VAL A 295 -30.76 6.83 -5.30
N VAL A 296 -31.47 7.93 -5.04
CA VAL A 296 -31.95 8.82 -6.10
C VAL A 296 -30.82 9.76 -6.51
N LEU A 297 -30.30 9.58 -7.72
CA LEU A 297 -29.12 10.29 -8.20
C LEU A 297 -29.46 11.71 -8.65
N ASN A 298 -28.54 12.64 -8.38
CA ASN A 298 -28.61 14.01 -8.90
C ASN A 298 -28.16 14.11 -10.37
N ARG A 299 -27.33 13.16 -10.81
CA ARG A 299 -26.86 13.04 -12.20
C ARG A 299 -27.39 11.72 -12.79
N PRO A 300 -27.68 11.66 -14.09
CA PRO A 300 -28.07 10.40 -14.71
C PRO A 300 -26.92 9.39 -14.63
N PHE A 301 -27.26 8.13 -14.37
CA PHE A 301 -26.31 7.02 -14.51
C PHE A 301 -26.19 6.68 -16.00
N PRO A 302 -24.98 6.40 -16.53
CA PRO A 302 -24.81 6.10 -17.96
C PRO A 302 -25.62 4.88 -18.42
N ASP A 303 -26.42 5.04 -19.48
CA ASP A 303 -27.34 3.99 -19.97
C ASP A 303 -26.62 2.77 -20.59
N ASP A 304 -25.39 2.98 -21.08
CA ASP A 304 -24.51 1.96 -21.65
C ASP A 304 -23.82 1.12 -20.57
N MET A 305 -23.79 1.60 -19.33
CA MET A 305 -23.20 0.91 -18.19
C MET A 305 -24.26 0.10 -17.46
N ARG A 306 -24.19 -1.23 -17.57
CA ARG A 306 -25.07 -2.15 -16.83
C ARG A 306 -24.28 -2.85 -15.73
N PHE A 307 -24.93 -3.04 -14.59
CA PHE A 307 -24.38 -3.81 -13.48
C PHE A 307 -25.46 -4.69 -12.85
N SER A 308 -25.01 -5.71 -12.12
CA SER A 308 -25.85 -6.63 -11.35
C SER A 308 -25.37 -6.70 -9.89
N ALA A 309 -26.01 -7.53 -9.07
CA ALA A 309 -25.53 -7.86 -7.73
C ALA A 309 -24.10 -8.46 -7.74
N ASP A 310 -23.64 -9.00 -8.87
CA ASP A 310 -22.27 -9.51 -8.96
C ASP A 310 -21.20 -8.41 -8.94
N ASN A 311 -21.59 -7.17 -9.24
CA ASN A 311 -20.72 -6.01 -9.25
C ASN A 311 -20.64 -5.28 -7.91
N VAL A 312 -21.45 -5.68 -6.92
CA VAL A 312 -21.47 -5.09 -5.59
C VAL A 312 -21.42 -6.22 -4.59
N ARG A 313 -20.25 -6.44 -3.98
CA ARG A 313 -20.03 -7.55 -3.05
C ARG A 313 -20.10 -7.08 -1.60
N LEU A 314 -20.57 -7.97 -0.74
CA LEU A 314 -20.57 -7.79 0.72
C LEU A 314 -19.40 -8.56 1.32
N PHE A 315 -19.09 -8.29 2.59
CA PHE A 315 -18.12 -9.08 3.38
C PHE A 315 -16.74 -9.20 2.72
N CYS A 316 -16.28 -8.09 2.16
CA CYS A 316 -14.99 -7.98 1.50
C CYS A 316 -13.99 -7.21 2.37
N THR A 317 -12.71 -7.59 2.32
CA THR A 317 -11.62 -6.88 3.01
C THR A 317 -10.33 -6.95 2.18
N PRO A 318 -9.46 -5.93 2.24
CA PRO A 318 -8.11 -6.07 1.73
C PRO A 318 -7.33 -7.13 2.53
N ILE A 319 -6.45 -7.83 1.83
CA ILE A 319 -5.49 -8.77 2.39
C ILE A 319 -4.08 -8.42 1.91
N ILE A 320 -3.08 -8.67 2.76
CA ILE A 320 -1.67 -8.37 2.51
C ILE A 320 -0.81 -9.62 2.74
N ASN A 321 0.19 -9.85 1.88
CA ASN A 321 1.13 -10.97 1.98
C ASN A 321 2.20 -10.70 3.04
N LEU A 322 1.75 -10.68 4.30
CA LEU A 322 2.58 -10.57 5.50
C LEU A 322 2.11 -11.60 6.52
N PHE A 323 3.05 -12.31 7.13
CA PHE A 323 2.79 -13.32 8.14
C PHE A 323 3.95 -13.37 9.13
N GLU A 324 3.66 -13.81 10.35
CA GLU A 324 4.66 -13.91 11.42
C GLU A 324 5.49 -15.18 11.27
N LEU A 325 6.81 -15.08 11.50
CA LEU A 325 7.71 -16.23 11.56
C LEU A 325 8.93 -15.94 12.43
N GLU A 326 9.67 -16.99 12.78
CA GLU A 326 10.95 -16.87 13.48
C GLU A 326 12.10 -16.94 12.46
N ALA A 327 13.13 -16.13 12.66
CA ALA A 327 14.34 -16.17 11.86
C ALA A 327 15.30 -17.27 12.34
N ASP A 328 16.24 -17.67 11.48
CA ASP A 328 17.36 -18.51 11.90
C ASP A 328 18.13 -17.84 13.05
N PRO A 329 18.44 -18.58 14.14
CA PRO A 329 19.23 -18.04 15.23
C PRO A 329 20.59 -17.53 14.76
N ILE A 330 20.97 -16.33 15.20
CA ILE A 330 22.21 -15.70 14.78
C ILE A 330 23.23 -15.77 15.91
N THR A 331 24.35 -16.45 15.68
CA THR A 331 25.49 -16.44 16.62
C THR A 331 26.29 -15.14 16.45
N ILE A 332 26.46 -14.41 17.55
CA ILE A 332 27.13 -13.11 17.60
C ILE A 332 28.47 -13.27 18.29
N THR A 333 29.53 -12.99 17.53
CA THR A 333 30.92 -12.97 18.01
C THR A 333 31.44 -11.55 18.23
N HIS A 334 30.64 -10.52 17.92
CA HIS A 334 30.97 -9.09 17.98
C HIS A 334 32.17 -8.64 17.11
N PHE A 335 32.72 -9.50 16.24
CA PHE A 335 33.71 -9.11 15.24
C PHE A 335 33.10 -8.50 13.98
N GLU A 336 31.83 -8.79 13.73
CA GLU A 336 31.07 -8.25 12.61
C GLU A 336 30.21 -7.07 13.08
N THR A 337 30.06 -6.06 12.22
CA THR A 337 29.27 -4.86 12.53
C THR A 337 27.77 -5.06 12.26
N GLU A 338 27.43 -6.02 11.41
CA GLU A 338 26.07 -6.27 10.95
C GLU A 338 25.87 -7.75 10.68
N TYR A 339 24.69 -8.26 11.00
CA TYR A 339 24.36 -9.68 10.90
C TYR A 339 23.14 -9.88 10.02
N ARG A 340 23.22 -10.83 9.08
CA ARG A 340 22.14 -11.09 8.12
C ARG A 340 21.01 -11.86 8.76
N VAL A 341 19.79 -11.38 8.56
CA VAL A 341 18.57 -12.08 8.97
C VAL A 341 18.10 -12.97 7.83
N ARG A 342 17.82 -14.24 8.15
CA ARG A 342 17.25 -15.21 7.21
C ARG A 342 16.01 -15.83 7.83
N ALA A 343 14.96 -15.98 7.04
CA ALA A 343 13.83 -16.81 7.44
C ALA A 343 14.28 -18.27 7.52
N MET A 344 13.75 -19.05 8.46
CA MET A 344 14.11 -20.46 8.59
C MET A 344 13.83 -21.23 7.29
N GLU A 345 14.76 -22.12 6.90
CA GLU A 345 14.67 -22.87 5.64
C GLU A 345 13.35 -23.64 5.45
N GLN A 346 12.72 -24.06 6.55
CA GLN A 346 11.42 -24.74 6.57
C GLN A 346 10.28 -23.92 5.93
N HIS A 347 10.39 -22.59 5.90
CA HIS A 347 9.40 -21.71 5.29
C HIS A 347 9.59 -21.58 3.76
N GLY A 348 10.66 -22.16 3.22
CA GLY A 348 10.95 -22.19 1.79
C GLY A 348 11.81 -21.03 1.29
N GLN A 349 12.49 -21.24 0.17
CA GLN A 349 13.48 -20.32 -0.42
C GLN A 349 12.90 -18.99 -0.97
N HIS A 350 11.57 -18.86 -0.94
CA HIS A 350 10.83 -17.71 -1.45
C HIS A 350 10.32 -16.79 -0.33
N VAL A 351 10.59 -17.12 0.94
CA VAL A 351 10.25 -16.27 2.06
C VAL A 351 11.39 -15.30 2.35
N GLU A 352 11.06 -14.01 2.36
CA GLU A 352 11.98 -12.91 2.59
C GLU A 352 11.57 -12.19 3.89
N PRO A 353 12.51 -11.92 4.83
CA PRO A 353 12.21 -11.13 6.02
C PRO A 353 11.83 -9.69 5.64
N TYR A 354 10.63 -9.28 6.02
CA TYR A 354 10.07 -7.95 5.76
C TYR A 354 10.44 -6.94 6.86
N SER A 355 10.29 -7.33 8.12
CA SER A 355 10.64 -6.51 9.28
C SER A 355 11.05 -7.38 10.46
N VAL A 356 11.93 -6.85 11.30
CA VAL A 356 12.30 -7.46 12.58
C VAL A 356 11.48 -6.81 13.68
N GLU A 357 10.66 -7.61 14.36
CA GLU A 357 9.76 -7.12 15.40
C GLU A 357 10.44 -7.12 16.77
N THR A 358 11.06 -8.24 17.14
CA THR A 358 11.76 -8.38 18.42
C THR A 358 13.09 -9.09 18.25
N VAL A 359 14.07 -8.72 19.09
CA VAL A 359 15.40 -9.34 19.13
C VAL A 359 15.73 -9.69 20.58
N ARG A 360 15.89 -10.99 20.85
CA ARG A 360 16.21 -11.53 22.17
C ARG A 360 17.59 -12.18 22.14
N GLY A 361 18.47 -11.78 23.04
CA GLY A 361 19.81 -12.33 23.17
C GLY A 361 19.91 -13.36 24.29
N PHE A 362 20.73 -14.38 24.06
CA PHE A 362 21.07 -15.44 24.99
C PHE A 362 22.58 -15.54 25.09
N GLU A 363 23.14 -15.22 26.25
CA GLU A 363 24.59 -15.33 26.48
C GLU A 363 25.02 -16.81 26.56
N THR A 364 26.00 -17.22 25.74
CA THR A 364 26.42 -18.62 25.60
C THR A 364 26.98 -19.21 26.90
N GLY A 365 27.72 -18.41 27.67
CA GLY A 365 28.39 -18.86 28.90
C GLY A 365 27.49 -18.91 30.13
N SER A 366 26.63 -17.89 30.31
CA SER A 366 25.81 -17.73 31.52
C SER A 366 24.36 -18.20 31.35
N GLY A 367 23.88 -18.34 30.11
CA GLY A 367 22.47 -18.57 29.79
C GLY A 367 21.55 -17.38 30.08
N LYS A 368 22.10 -16.22 30.44
CA LYS A 368 21.33 -15.01 30.74
C LYS A 368 20.59 -14.54 29.49
N ARG A 369 19.31 -14.21 29.69
CA ARG A 369 18.43 -13.69 28.64
C ARG A 369 18.28 -12.18 28.79
N PHE A 370 18.29 -11.48 27.67
CA PHE A 370 18.04 -10.05 27.61
C PHE A 370 17.35 -9.69 26.29
N GLU A 371 16.70 -8.53 26.28
CA GLU A 371 15.97 -8.02 25.12
C GLU A 371 16.67 -6.78 24.58
N TYR A 372 16.71 -6.66 23.26
CA TYR A 372 17.21 -5.47 22.59
C TYR A 372 16.06 -4.51 22.33
N ALA A 373 16.23 -3.25 22.74
CA ALA A 373 15.28 -2.21 22.41
C ALA A 373 15.43 -1.77 20.93
N PRO A 374 14.34 -1.54 20.17
CA PRO A 374 14.46 -0.94 18.85
C PRO A 374 15.06 0.46 18.94
N PHE A 375 16.06 0.77 18.09
CA PHE A 375 16.71 2.08 18.06
C PHE A 375 15.72 3.24 17.87
N ALA A 376 14.66 3.02 17.08
CA ALA A 376 13.59 3.98 16.83
C ALA A 376 12.72 4.28 18.07
N ALA A 377 12.76 3.49 19.14
CA ALA A 377 11.88 3.68 20.29
C ALA A 377 12.29 4.87 21.20
N PHE A 378 13.58 5.22 21.25
CA PHE A 378 14.10 6.18 22.23
C PHE A 378 14.70 7.46 21.63
N ARG A 379 15.05 7.49 20.33
CA ARG A 379 15.70 8.67 19.74
C ARG A 379 14.78 9.85 19.44
N HIS A 380 13.47 9.64 19.37
CA HIS A 380 12.49 10.70 19.10
C HIS A 380 12.24 11.65 20.28
N ARG A 381 12.78 11.36 21.47
CA ARG A 381 12.67 12.25 22.65
C ARG A 381 13.62 13.45 22.63
N GLY A 382 14.31 13.71 21.52
CA GLY A 382 15.29 14.78 21.40
C GLY A 382 16.56 14.46 22.21
N GLY A 383 17.73 14.64 21.61
CA GLY A 383 19.03 14.24 22.17
C GLY A 383 19.50 14.99 23.43
N MET A 384 18.62 15.54 24.26
CA MET A 384 18.97 16.19 25.53
C MET A 384 19.11 15.20 26.71
N LEU A 385 18.81 13.91 26.52
CA LEU A 385 18.94 12.89 27.57
C LEU A 385 19.91 11.77 27.13
N ARG A 386 21.22 12.06 27.11
CA ARG A 386 22.28 11.03 26.96
C ARG A 386 22.17 9.89 28.00
N HIS A 387 21.41 10.08 29.08
CA HIS A 387 21.23 9.15 30.19
C HIS A 387 20.06 8.17 30.02
N GLU A 388 19.28 8.23 28.93
CA GLU A 388 18.18 7.29 28.64
C GLU A 388 18.49 6.27 27.54
N MET A 389 19.74 6.20 27.03
CA MET A 389 20.08 5.17 26.05
C MET A 389 20.02 3.79 26.71
N PRO A 390 19.35 2.81 26.09
CA PRO A 390 19.23 1.47 26.65
C PRO A 390 20.59 0.76 26.67
N GLU A 391 20.74 -0.21 27.59
CA GLU A 391 21.93 -1.05 27.69
C GLU A 391 22.26 -1.74 26.35
N ARG A 392 21.20 -2.15 25.63
CA ARG A 392 21.24 -2.86 24.36
C ARG A 392 20.11 -2.37 23.44
N TYR A 393 20.46 -2.04 22.19
CA TYR A 393 19.51 -1.71 21.14
C TYR A 393 19.87 -2.37 19.82
N PHE A 394 18.89 -2.48 18.93
CA PHE A 394 19.08 -2.96 17.57
C PHE A 394 18.54 -1.96 16.54
N HIS A 395 19.15 -1.94 15.37
CA HIS A 395 18.67 -1.22 14.20
C HIS A 395 18.69 -2.15 12.98
N THR A 396 17.66 -2.08 12.14
CA THR A 396 17.56 -2.88 10.93
C THR A 396 17.98 -2.10 9.69
N ARG A 397 18.76 -2.72 8.80
CA ARG A 397 19.07 -2.18 7.47
C ARG A 397 18.57 -3.14 6.41
N VAL A 398 18.04 -2.59 5.32
CA VAL A 398 17.63 -3.37 4.16
C VAL A 398 18.52 -2.96 2.99
N ARG A 399 19.12 -3.92 2.28
CA ARG A 399 19.98 -3.63 1.12
C ARG A 399 19.63 -4.54 -0.03
N ARG A 400 19.67 -4.01 -1.25
CA ARG A 400 19.51 -4.82 -2.46
C ARG A 400 20.77 -5.65 -2.71
N GLY A 401 20.61 -6.97 -2.68
CA GLY A 401 21.68 -7.92 -2.97
C GLY A 401 21.92 -8.07 -4.48
N PRO A 402 23.01 -8.77 -4.89
CA PRO A 402 23.35 -8.97 -6.30
C PRO A 402 22.28 -9.73 -7.12
N SER A 403 21.45 -10.53 -6.44
CA SER A 403 20.31 -11.23 -7.04
C SER A 403 19.12 -10.31 -7.35
N GLY A 404 19.19 -9.04 -6.93
CA GLY A 404 18.11 -8.07 -7.02
C GLY A 404 17.09 -8.15 -5.87
N ARG A 405 17.18 -9.14 -4.99
CA ARG A 405 16.36 -9.28 -3.77
C ARG A 405 16.86 -8.35 -2.66
N PHE A 406 15.99 -8.02 -1.72
CA PHE A 406 16.36 -7.21 -0.56
C PHE A 406 16.74 -8.12 0.61
N ASP A 407 17.91 -7.88 1.16
CA ASP A 407 18.43 -8.56 2.34
C ASP A 407 18.27 -7.68 3.58
N THR A 408 17.72 -8.27 4.63
CA THR A 408 17.55 -7.62 5.93
C THR A 408 18.74 -7.96 6.83
N TRP A 409 19.29 -6.93 7.47
CA TRP A 409 20.45 -6.99 8.36
C TRP A 409 20.10 -6.34 9.69
N VAL A 410 20.64 -6.88 10.78
CA VAL A 410 20.54 -6.31 12.11
C VAL A 410 21.91 -5.79 12.54
N VAL A 411 21.91 -4.56 13.06
CA VAL A 411 23.04 -3.89 13.66
C VAL A 411 22.76 -3.75 15.16
N LEU A 412 23.71 -4.15 15.98
CA LEU A 412 23.59 -4.10 17.44
C LEU A 412 24.38 -2.91 17.99
N GLY A 413 23.92 -2.39 19.13
CA GLY A 413 24.65 -1.37 19.88
C GLY A 413 24.05 -1.17 21.26
N GLY A 414 24.53 -0.16 21.99
CA GLY A 414 24.06 0.18 23.33
C GLY A 414 25.22 0.49 24.28
N HIS A 415 24.89 0.91 25.50
CA HIS A 415 25.90 1.22 26.52
C HIS A 415 26.84 0.06 26.83
N ALA A 416 26.40 -1.18 26.64
CA ALA A 416 27.27 -2.35 26.80
C ALA A 416 28.51 -2.26 25.89
N TRP A 417 28.40 -1.69 24.68
CA TRP A 417 29.52 -1.52 23.75
C TRP A 417 30.50 -0.40 24.16
N ASP A 418 30.04 0.59 24.93
CA ASP A 418 30.89 1.70 25.39
C ASP A 418 31.61 1.37 26.70
N HIS A 419 30.97 0.57 27.57
CA HIS A 419 31.43 0.33 28.95
C HIS A 419 32.10 -1.03 29.17
N GLN A 420 31.84 -2.03 28.33
CA GLN A 420 32.42 -3.36 28.49
C GLN A 420 33.65 -3.51 27.61
N GLN A 421 34.75 -3.95 28.22
CA GLN A 421 36.01 -4.21 27.50
C GLN A 421 35.90 -5.44 26.57
N PHE A 422 35.02 -6.38 26.91
CA PHE A 422 34.70 -7.57 26.13
C PHE A 422 33.21 -7.88 26.26
N LEU A 423 32.55 -8.09 25.13
CA LEU A 423 31.18 -8.60 25.07
C LEU A 423 31.22 -10.13 24.93
N PRO A 424 30.42 -10.88 25.71
CA PRO A 424 30.38 -12.33 25.62
C PRO A 424 29.72 -12.77 24.31
N GLU A 425 30.08 -13.96 23.82
CA GLU A 425 29.34 -14.57 22.71
C GLU A 425 27.87 -14.80 23.10
N GLU A 426 26.98 -14.48 22.17
CA GLU A 426 25.54 -14.60 22.37
C GLU A 426 24.87 -15.19 21.13
N THR A 427 23.69 -15.77 21.32
CA THR A 427 22.79 -16.17 20.22
C THR A 427 21.58 -15.28 20.23
N LEU A 428 21.19 -14.76 19.07
CA LEU A 428 19.96 -13.99 18.89
C LEU A 428 18.83 -14.88 18.39
N SER A 429 17.66 -14.76 19.03
CA SER A 429 16.38 -15.20 18.50
C SER A 429 15.61 -13.98 18.01
N LEU A 430 15.14 -14.00 16.77
CA LEU A 430 14.45 -12.88 16.16
C LEU A 430 13.06 -13.31 15.70
N SER A 431 12.04 -12.60 16.18
CA SER A 431 10.70 -12.67 15.61
C SER A 431 10.61 -11.66 14.48
N VAL A 432 10.17 -12.13 13.30
CA VAL A 432 10.15 -11.33 12.08
C VAL A 432 8.80 -11.46 11.39
N THR A 433 8.39 -10.39 10.71
CA THR A 433 7.34 -10.50 9.70
C THR A 433 7.98 -10.93 8.39
N GLY A 434 7.43 -11.93 7.72
CA GLY A 434 7.87 -12.40 6.41
C GLY A 434 6.92 -12.04 5.27
N THR A 435 7.41 -12.18 4.04
CA THR A 435 6.63 -12.07 2.80
C THR A 435 7.14 -13.11 1.79
N ASN A 436 6.34 -13.49 0.79
CA ASN A 436 6.74 -14.42 -0.26
C ASN A 436 7.46 -13.74 -1.45
N GLY A 437 7.83 -12.47 -1.31
CA GLY A 437 8.56 -11.70 -2.31
C GLY A 437 7.87 -11.75 -3.67
N MET A 438 8.61 -12.04 -4.74
CA MET A 438 8.08 -12.05 -6.12
C MET A 438 7.22 -13.26 -6.50
N LEU A 439 7.04 -14.24 -5.59
CA LEU A 439 6.31 -15.48 -5.87
C LEU A 439 4.81 -15.26 -6.17
N PRO A 440 4.06 -14.47 -5.39
CA PRO A 440 2.61 -14.44 -5.46
C PRO A 440 2.05 -14.19 -6.86
N ARG A 441 2.49 -13.17 -7.60
CA ARG A 441 1.91 -12.94 -8.95
C ARG A 441 2.42 -13.93 -10.01
N LYS A 442 3.59 -14.54 -9.84
CA LYS A 442 4.09 -15.52 -10.81
C LYS A 442 3.33 -16.85 -10.68
N GLY A 443 3.01 -17.25 -9.45
CA GLY A 443 2.30 -18.49 -9.15
C GLY A 443 0.77 -18.38 -9.08
N LEU A 444 0.22 -17.28 -8.55
CA LEU A 444 -1.22 -17.08 -8.32
C LEU A 444 -1.98 -16.55 -9.54
N ARG A 445 -1.38 -16.60 -10.73
CA ARG A 445 -2.17 -16.44 -11.97
C ARG A 445 -3.08 -17.64 -12.23
N GLU A 446 -2.66 -18.81 -11.74
CA GLU A 446 -3.32 -20.10 -11.95
C GLU A 446 -3.94 -20.65 -10.66
N ALA A 447 -3.62 -20.05 -9.50
CA ALA A 447 -4.04 -20.45 -8.16
C ALA A 447 -4.74 -19.30 -7.43
N GLY A 448 -5.82 -19.60 -6.71
CA GLY A 448 -6.57 -18.62 -5.93
C GLY A 448 -6.13 -18.56 -4.47
N ILE A 449 -6.67 -17.59 -3.73
CA ILE A 449 -6.57 -17.53 -2.25
C ILE A 449 -7.90 -18.02 -1.69
N THR A 450 -7.96 -19.31 -1.36
CA THR A 450 -9.23 -20.05 -1.16
C THR A 450 -9.37 -20.69 0.21
N ARG A 451 -8.29 -20.76 0.99
CA ARG A 451 -8.24 -21.51 2.25
C ARG A 451 -8.03 -20.59 3.44
N THR A 452 -8.64 -20.93 4.57
CA THR A 452 -8.42 -20.27 5.85
C THR A 452 -7.37 -21.04 6.66
N SER A 453 -6.53 -20.33 7.41
CA SER A 453 -5.53 -20.92 8.32
C SER A 453 -6.10 -21.11 9.74
N GLY A 454 -7.01 -20.23 10.17
CA GLY A 454 -7.69 -20.29 11.47
C GLY A 454 -8.40 -18.97 11.82
N GLY A 455 -9.23 -18.98 12.87
CA GLY A 455 -9.87 -17.77 13.43
C GLY A 455 -11.12 -17.26 12.69
N PHE A 456 -11.51 -17.87 11.58
CA PHE A 456 -12.76 -17.56 10.88
C PHE A 456 -13.93 -18.34 11.50
N THR A 457 -14.85 -17.62 12.14
CA THR A 457 -16.12 -18.16 12.64
C THR A 457 -17.21 -17.99 11.60
N HIS A 458 -18.06 -19.01 11.44
CA HIS A 458 -19.24 -18.98 10.55
C HIS A 458 -18.98 -18.70 9.05
N ILE A 459 -17.74 -18.77 8.59
CA ILE A 459 -17.37 -18.65 7.18
C ILE A 459 -17.32 -20.04 6.53
N GLY A 460 -17.96 -20.18 5.36
CA GLY A 460 -17.93 -21.40 4.57
C GLY A 460 -16.81 -21.41 3.54
N THR A 461 -16.66 -20.30 2.82
CA THR A 461 -15.63 -20.17 1.77
C THR A 461 -15.01 -18.78 1.79
N VAL A 462 -13.76 -18.71 1.34
CA VAL A 462 -13.06 -17.45 1.08
C VAL A 462 -12.53 -17.49 -0.35
N ARG A 463 -12.47 -16.34 -1.02
CA ARG A 463 -11.84 -16.22 -2.35
C ARG A 463 -11.31 -14.82 -2.58
N ASN A 464 -10.20 -14.68 -3.30
CA ASN A 464 -9.76 -13.39 -3.77
C ASN A 464 -10.61 -12.90 -4.96
N LEU A 465 -11.06 -11.65 -4.91
CA LEU A 465 -11.79 -10.97 -5.98
C LEU A 465 -10.86 -10.26 -6.97
N THR A 466 -9.69 -9.84 -6.51
CA THR A 466 -8.71 -9.16 -7.35
C THR A 466 -7.47 -10.03 -7.49
N ALA A 467 -6.81 -9.95 -8.64
CA ALA A 467 -5.55 -10.64 -8.84
C ALA A 467 -4.50 -10.08 -7.86
N PRO A 468 -3.74 -10.93 -7.16
CA PRO A 468 -2.68 -10.46 -6.26
C PRO A 468 -1.66 -9.56 -6.98
N THR A 469 -1.32 -8.43 -6.38
CA THR A 469 -0.39 -7.45 -6.96
C THR A 469 1.05 -7.97 -6.97
N LEU A 470 1.94 -7.35 -7.76
CA LEU A 470 3.38 -7.53 -7.55
C LEU A 470 3.80 -6.78 -6.29
N PRO A 471 4.79 -7.29 -5.54
CA PRO A 471 5.52 -6.44 -4.62
C PRO A 471 6.10 -5.25 -5.37
N VAL A 472 5.99 -4.08 -4.77
CA VAL A 472 6.51 -2.83 -5.30
C VAL A 472 7.68 -2.39 -4.42
N TYR A 473 8.83 -2.13 -5.02
CA TYR A 473 10.03 -1.73 -4.28
C TYR A 473 10.22 -0.22 -4.34
N PRO A 474 10.77 0.40 -3.28
CA PRO A 474 11.06 1.82 -3.31
C PRO A 474 12.10 2.14 -4.40
N PRO A 475 11.96 3.27 -5.11
CA PRO A 475 12.96 3.72 -6.08
C PRO A 475 14.31 3.98 -5.41
N SER A 476 15.41 3.50 -6.02
CA SER A 476 16.77 3.72 -5.53
C SER A 476 17.54 4.80 -6.29
N GLY A 477 17.11 5.17 -7.50
CA GLY A 477 17.82 6.12 -8.36
C GLY A 477 17.52 7.61 -8.10
N ASP A 478 18.24 8.49 -8.82
CA ASP A 478 17.96 9.94 -8.94
C ASP A 478 17.81 10.70 -7.60
N ARG A 479 18.65 10.38 -6.61
CA ARG A 479 18.63 11.02 -5.29
C ARG A 479 17.22 11.00 -4.65
N PHE A 480 16.47 9.92 -4.86
CA PHE A 480 15.10 9.75 -4.39
C PHE A 480 14.95 10.10 -2.90
N HIS A 481 15.85 9.58 -2.05
CA HIS A 481 15.87 9.84 -0.61
C HIS A 481 15.97 11.34 -0.29
N TRP A 482 16.78 12.11 -1.02
CA TRP A 482 16.91 13.56 -0.84
C TRP A 482 15.65 14.31 -1.26
N ARG A 483 14.99 13.87 -2.33
CA ARG A 483 13.73 14.47 -2.78
C ARG A 483 12.61 14.23 -1.77
N VAL A 484 12.55 13.04 -1.18
CA VAL A 484 11.64 12.73 -0.07
C VAL A 484 11.94 13.61 1.15
N LEU A 485 13.19 13.70 1.60
CA LEU A 485 13.57 14.56 2.73
C LEU A 485 13.23 16.04 2.48
N SER A 486 13.46 16.53 1.25
CA SER A 486 13.12 17.90 0.86
C SER A 486 11.61 18.15 0.85
N HIS A 487 10.83 17.15 0.45
CA HIS A 487 9.36 17.22 0.48
C HIS A 487 8.79 17.26 1.90
N LEU A 488 9.48 16.67 2.88
CA LEU A 488 9.08 16.70 4.29
C LEU A 488 9.36 18.04 4.97
N ALA A 489 10.24 18.87 4.40
CA ALA A 489 10.45 20.21 4.91
C ALA A 489 9.14 21.01 4.76
N PRO A 490 8.59 21.61 5.84
CA PRO A 490 7.32 22.30 5.79
C PRO A 490 7.44 23.57 4.94
N ASN A 491 7.18 23.45 3.65
CA ASN A 491 7.13 24.56 2.71
C ASN A 491 5.84 24.49 1.89
N TYR A 492 4.73 24.77 2.57
CA TYR A 492 3.37 24.77 2.00
C TYR A 492 3.25 25.64 0.74
N LEU A 493 4.00 26.75 0.68
CA LEU A 493 3.95 27.67 -0.47
C LEU A 493 4.49 27.06 -1.75
N SER A 494 5.43 26.11 -1.65
CA SER A 494 6.01 25.44 -2.83
C SER A 494 5.01 24.49 -3.50
N LEU A 495 4.08 23.89 -2.77
CA LEU A 495 3.07 22.96 -3.33
C LEU A 495 1.94 23.66 -4.08
N LEU A 496 1.94 25.00 -4.08
CA LEU A 496 0.95 25.81 -4.78
C LEU A 496 1.35 26.09 -6.24
N ASP A 497 2.32 25.32 -6.76
CA ASP A 497 2.75 25.29 -8.14
C ASP A 497 2.51 23.89 -8.74
N ALA A 498 2.09 23.84 -10.01
CA ALA A 498 1.72 22.60 -10.68
C ALA A 498 2.92 21.66 -10.87
N GLU A 499 4.11 22.18 -11.16
CA GLU A 499 5.32 21.38 -11.34
C GLU A 499 5.75 20.73 -10.02
N VAL A 500 5.72 21.49 -8.94
CA VAL A 500 6.06 20.98 -7.60
C VAL A 500 5.03 19.95 -7.12
N LEU A 501 3.74 20.17 -7.36
CA LEU A 501 2.70 19.20 -7.00
C LEU A 501 2.87 17.90 -7.78
N ARG A 502 3.11 17.97 -9.10
CA ARG A 502 3.42 16.78 -9.92
C ARG A 502 4.66 16.05 -9.43
N GLY A 503 5.75 16.79 -9.18
CA GLY A 503 7.00 16.23 -8.67
C GLY A 503 6.85 15.59 -7.30
N SER A 504 5.97 16.13 -6.45
CA SER A 504 5.65 15.57 -5.14
C SER A 504 4.85 14.29 -5.26
N LEU A 505 3.75 14.27 -6.04
CA LEU A 505 2.94 13.07 -6.26
C LEU A 505 3.75 11.94 -6.91
N ALA A 506 4.67 12.27 -7.83
CA ALA A 506 5.56 11.32 -8.46
C ALA A 506 6.50 10.58 -7.48
N LEU A 507 6.76 11.13 -6.28
CA LEU A 507 7.54 10.42 -5.24
C LEU A 507 6.77 9.22 -4.64
N TYR A 508 5.45 9.18 -4.83
CA TYR A 508 4.56 8.17 -4.27
C TYR A 508 4.08 7.17 -5.31
N ASP A 509 4.33 7.43 -6.60
CA ASP A 509 4.12 6.46 -7.66
C ASP A 509 5.36 5.59 -7.81
N TRP A 510 5.43 4.51 -7.04
CA TRP A 510 6.48 3.50 -7.16
C TRP A 510 6.18 2.47 -8.23
N THR A 511 5.06 2.64 -8.95
CA THR A 511 4.68 1.75 -10.03
C THR A 511 5.18 2.30 -11.36
N ASP A 512 5.62 1.43 -12.27
CA ASP A 512 5.96 1.84 -13.64
C ASP A 512 4.71 2.01 -14.54
N GLY A 513 3.58 2.38 -13.95
CA GLY A 513 2.27 2.39 -14.61
C GLY A 513 2.00 3.65 -15.42
N GLU A 514 1.72 3.51 -16.72
CA GLU A 514 1.37 4.66 -17.59
C GLU A 514 0.15 5.43 -17.10
N LEU A 515 -0.82 4.75 -16.47
CA LEU A 515 -2.05 5.37 -15.97
C LEU A 515 -1.77 6.39 -14.85
N ASN A 516 -0.93 6.07 -13.88
CA ASN A 516 -0.61 6.98 -12.78
C ASN A 516 0.16 8.19 -13.30
N ARG A 517 1.15 7.96 -14.16
CA ARG A 517 1.87 9.03 -14.85
C ARG A 517 0.92 9.97 -15.61
N ARG A 518 -0.04 9.43 -16.36
CA ARG A 518 -1.05 10.22 -17.07
C ARG A 518 -1.89 11.08 -16.13
N ARG A 519 -2.33 10.53 -14.98
CA ARG A 519 -3.08 11.28 -13.95
C ARG A 519 -2.27 12.41 -13.35
N ILE A 520 -0.99 12.16 -13.02
CA ILE A 520 -0.10 13.17 -12.46
C ILE A 520 0.15 14.28 -13.49
N GLU A 521 0.50 13.92 -14.73
CA GLU A 521 0.72 14.88 -15.82
C GLU A 521 -0.55 15.64 -16.23
N ALA A 522 -1.74 15.17 -15.84
CA ALA A 522 -3.00 15.86 -16.10
C ALA A 522 -3.18 17.14 -15.28
N ILE A 523 -2.39 17.34 -14.22
CA ILE A 523 -2.37 18.61 -13.49
C ILE A 523 -1.74 19.67 -14.39
N THR A 524 -2.55 20.59 -14.90
CA THR A 524 -2.10 21.64 -15.84
C THR A 524 -1.72 22.92 -15.12
N ASP A 525 -2.47 23.31 -14.09
CA ASP A 525 -2.26 24.54 -13.33
C ASP A 525 -2.71 24.36 -11.86
N VAL A 526 -2.08 25.10 -10.94
CA VAL A 526 -2.46 25.15 -9.53
C VAL A 526 -2.49 26.60 -9.11
N ARG A 527 -3.63 27.04 -8.57
CA ARG A 527 -3.84 28.39 -8.09
C ARG A 527 -4.30 28.37 -6.66
N HIS A 528 -4.07 29.46 -5.96
CA HIS A 528 -4.55 29.59 -4.60
C HIS A 528 -5.09 31.00 -4.33
N ARG A 529 -6.05 31.07 -3.43
CA ARG A 529 -6.54 32.36 -2.92
C ARG A 529 -6.91 32.26 -1.44
N PRO A 530 -6.65 33.32 -0.66
CA PRO A 530 -7.07 33.35 0.74
C PRO A 530 -8.60 33.39 0.83
N LEU A 531 -9.13 32.64 1.80
CA LEU A 531 -10.53 32.64 2.19
C LEU A 531 -10.69 33.14 3.63
N GLN A 532 -11.86 33.69 3.92
CA GLN A 532 -12.25 34.09 5.26
C GLN A 532 -13.74 33.76 5.46
N LYS A 533 -14.08 33.17 6.61
CA LYS A 533 -15.48 32.97 7.02
C LYS A 533 -15.65 33.16 8.52
N LEU A 534 -16.83 33.64 8.92
CA LEU A 534 -17.20 33.82 10.32
C LEU A 534 -17.81 32.51 10.84
N VAL A 535 -17.23 31.93 11.89
CA VAL A 535 -17.70 30.69 12.53
C VAL A 535 -17.89 30.96 14.02
N LYS A 536 -19.13 30.87 14.52
CA LYS A 536 -19.47 31.10 15.94
C LYS A 536 -18.89 32.42 16.51
N GLY A 537 -18.89 33.50 15.71
CA GLY A 537 -18.37 34.81 16.11
C GLY A 537 -16.86 35.01 15.94
N GLY A 538 -16.10 33.97 15.59
CA GLY A 538 -14.66 34.07 15.28
C GLY A 538 -14.38 34.15 13.77
N LEU A 539 -13.36 34.93 13.38
CA LEU A 539 -12.85 34.95 12.01
C LEU A 539 -11.96 33.73 11.78
N LEU A 540 -12.41 32.82 10.91
CA LEU A 540 -11.61 31.68 10.49
C LEU A 540 -11.00 31.97 9.11
N ARG A 541 -9.67 31.87 9.02
CA ARG A 541 -8.92 32.00 7.76
C ARG A 541 -8.81 30.65 7.08
N GLY A 542 -8.78 30.66 5.75
CA GLY A 542 -8.51 29.47 4.96
C GLY A 542 -7.81 29.78 3.66
N VAL A 543 -7.50 28.72 2.91
CA VAL A 543 -6.93 28.81 1.57
C VAL A 543 -7.75 27.92 0.65
N GLU A 544 -8.25 28.50 -0.44
CA GLU A 544 -8.76 27.71 -1.56
C GLU A 544 -7.59 27.34 -2.45
N ILE A 545 -7.45 26.06 -2.75
CA ILE A 545 -6.48 25.51 -3.69
C ILE A 545 -7.28 25.04 -4.90
N GLU A 546 -7.12 25.72 -6.03
CA GLU A 546 -7.76 25.40 -7.29
C GLU A 546 -6.77 24.65 -8.19
N VAL A 547 -7.11 23.42 -8.55
CA VAL A 547 -6.30 22.54 -9.39
C VAL A 547 -7.01 22.37 -10.73
N LEU A 548 -6.36 22.77 -11.81
CA LEU A 548 -6.86 22.54 -13.16
C LEU A 548 -6.36 21.18 -13.63
N LEU A 549 -7.29 20.34 -14.09
CA LEU A 549 -7.00 18.99 -14.58
C LEU A 549 -7.43 18.84 -16.04
N ASP A 550 -6.57 18.25 -16.86
CA ASP A 550 -6.95 17.69 -18.16
C ASP A 550 -7.71 16.37 -17.95
N SER A 551 -9.04 16.43 -17.97
CA SER A 551 -9.90 15.27 -17.74
C SER A 551 -9.77 14.18 -18.80
N THR A 552 -9.21 14.48 -19.98
CA THR A 552 -9.02 13.48 -21.05
C THR A 552 -7.98 12.41 -20.70
N ARG A 553 -7.14 12.69 -19.69
CA ARG A 553 -6.12 11.78 -19.17
C ARG A 553 -6.61 10.88 -18.04
N PHE A 554 -7.86 11.03 -17.61
CA PHE A 554 -8.50 10.23 -16.56
C PHE A 554 -9.48 9.22 -17.16
N ALA A 555 -9.75 8.14 -16.42
CA ALA A 555 -10.75 7.15 -16.78
C ALA A 555 -12.18 7.61 -16.41
N GLY A 556 -12.64 8.72 -17.00
CA GLY A 556 -13.96 9.29 -16.73
C GLY A 556 -14.05 10.11 -15.44
N GLU A 557 -15.25 10.60 -15.13
CA GLU A 557 -15.47 11.52 -13.99
C GLU A 557 -15.18 10.86 -12.64
N GLY A 558 -15.47 9.56 -12.48
CA GLY A 558 -15.22 8.85 -11.23
C GLY A 558 -13.73 8.75 -10.87
N ASP A 559 -12.84 8.65 -11.86
CA ASP A 559 -11.39 8.65 -11.61
C ASP A 559 -10.93 10.03 -11.12
N VAL A 560 -11.50 11.11 -11.67
CA VAL A 560 -11.24 12.49 -11.23
C VAL A 560 -11.76 12.73 -9.81
N GLU A 561 -12.97 12.27 -9.49
CA GLU A 561 -13.57 12.42 -8.16
C GLU A 561 -12.77 11.64 -7.11
N LEU A 562 -12.34 10.41 -7.43
CA LEU A 562 -11.48 9.62 -6.55
C LEU A 562 -10.09 10.27 -6.36
N PHE A 563 -9.47 10.74 -7.44
CA PHE A 563 -8.19 11.47 -7.38
C PHE A 563 -8.32 12.75 -6.54
N GLY A 564 -9.42 13.48 -6.70
CA GLY A 564 -9.70 14.68 -5.92
C GLY A 564 -9.94 14.41 -4.45
N GLU A 565 -10.60 13.31 -4.08
CA GLU A 565 -10.76 12.91 -2.69
C GLU A 565 -9.41 12.60 -2.02
N MET A 566 -8.54 11.86 -2.72
CA MET A 566 -7.16 11.62 -2.29
C MET A 566 -6.40 12.95 -2.13
N LEU A 567 -6.50 13.84 -3.12
CA LEU A 567 -5.78 15.11 -3.12
C LEU A 567 -6.26 16.05 -2.02
N ASN A 568 -7.57 16.07 -1.75
CA ASN A 568 -8.16 16.85 -0.67
C ASN A 568 -7.57 16.42 0.69
N ARG A 569 -7.49 15.11 0.94
CA ARG A 569 -6.89 14.55 2.16
C ARG A 569 -5.41 14.84 2.25
N PHE A 570 -4.66 14.69 1.16
CA PHE A 570 -3.25 15.05 1.13
C PHE A 570 -3.02 16.54 1.45
N LEU A 571 -3.75 17.45 0.81
CA LEU A 571 -3.61 18.89 1.04
C LEU A 571 -4.09 19.30 2.44
N SER A 572 -5.04 18.56 3.03
CA SER A 572 -5.48 18.78 4.42
C SER A 572 -4.37 18.58 5.45
N LEU A 573 -3.34 17.79 5.15
CA LEU A 573 -2.19 17.58 6.04
C LEU A 573 -1.37 18.86 6.26
N TYR A 574 -1.48 19.82 5.35
CA TYR A 574 -0.83 21.12 5.48
C TYR A 574 -1.75 22.19 6.11
N ALA A 575 -3.00 21.84 6.40
CA ALA A 575 -3.87 22.71 7.18
C ALA A 575 -3.33 22.82 8.62
N THR A 576 -3.41 24.00 9.20
CA THR A 576 -2.99 24.24 10.59
C THR A 576 -4.20 24.47 11.47
N VAL A 577 -4.05 24.48 12.79
CA VAL A 577 -5.15 24.68 13.75
C VAL A 577 -5.99 25.93 13.42
N ASN A 578 -5.34 26.99 12.91
CA ASN A 578 -5.97 28.28 12.64
C ASN A 578 -6.28 28.51 11.14
N LEU A 579 -6.06 27.52 10.29
CA LEU A 579 -6.21 27.63 8.83
C LEU A 579 -6.87 26.38 8.26
N TYR A 580 -8.03 26.55 7.62
CA TYR A 580 -8.66 25.46 6.86
C TYR A 580 -8.23 25.49 5.39
N THR A 581 -8.23 24.33 4.75
CA THR A 581 -8.01 24.19 3.30
C THR A 581 -9.32 23.84 2.62
N ARG A 582 -9.47 24.28 1.37
CA ARG A 582 -10.56 23.91 0.48
C ARG A 582 -9.98 23.53 -0.87
N LEU A 583 -10.15 22.28 -1.27
CA LEU A 583 -9.80 21.86 -2.63
C LEU A 583 -10.93 22.20 -3.60
N VAL A 584 -10.54 22.71 -4.75
CA VAL A 584 -11.40 22.85 -5.92
C VAL A 584 -10.69 22.25 -7.13
N ILE A 585 -11.37 21.39 -7.86
CA ILE A 585 -10.89 20.86 -9.15
C ILE A 585 -11.71 21.48 -10.28
N VAL A 586 -11.02 21.93 -11.31
CA VAL A 586 -11.62 22.42 -12.56
C VAL A 586 -11.19 21.51 -13.70
N SER A 587 -12.13 20.73 -14.22
CA SER A 587 -11.88 19.75 -15.28
C SER A 587 -11.93 20.38 -16.66
N GLN A 588 -10.80 20.43 -17.36
CA GLN A 588 -10.69 20.87 -18.75
C GLN A 588 -10.86 19.68 -19.71
N PRO A 589 -11.51 19.87 -20.89
CA PRO A 589 -12.02 21.13 -21.42
C PRO A 589 -13.43 21.50 -20.93
N SER A 590 -14.11 20.65 -20.17
CA SER A 590 -15.52 20.84 -19.77
C SER A 590 -15.79 22.12 -18.96
N GLY A 591 -14.78 22.64 -18.25
CA GLY A 591 -14.93 23.74 -17.30
C GLY A 591 -15.68 23.37 -16.03
N LYS A 592 -16.01 22.09 -15.83
CA LYS A 592 -16.76 21.61 -14.65
C LYS A 592 -15.94 21.83 -13.39
N ARG A 593 -16.53 22.57 -12.44
CA ARG A 593 -15.94 22.88 -11.14
C ARG A 593 -16.51 21.94 -10.08
N GLN A 594 -15.65 21.23 -9.37
CA GLN A 594 -15.98 20.39 -8.23
C GLN A 594 -15.31 20.97 -6.97
N VAL A 595 -16.04 21.00 -5.86
CA VAL A 595 -15.57 21.60 -4.60
C VAL A 595 -15.68 20.55 -3.50
N TRP A 596 -14.59 20.32 -2.78
CA TRP A 596 -14.55 19.42 -1.65
C TRP A 596 -14.90 20.15 -0.34
N PRO A 597 -15.39 19.44 0.68
CA PRO A 597 -15.64 20.02 2.00
C PRO A 597 -14.40 20.70 2.60
N ASP A 598 -14.64 21.71 3.44
CA ASP A 598 -13.56 22.40 4.15
C ASP A 598 -12.83 21.43 5.08
N SER A 599 -11.53 21.28 4.86
CA SER A 599 -10.68 20.42 5.68
C SER A 599 -9.93 21.26 6.71
N LYS A 600 -9.92 20.79 7.96
CA LYS A 600 -9.14 21.42 9.03
C LYS A 600 -8.02 20.49 9.43
N GLY A 601 -6.87 21.07 9.74
CA GLY A 601 -5.78 20.31 10.36
C GLY A 601 -6.23 19.86 11.75
N GLU A 602 -5.97 18.61 12.10
CA GLU A 602 -6.21 18.08 13.45
C GLU A 602 -5.19 18.58 14.48
N GLY A 603 -4.30 19.48 14.07
CA GLY A 603 -3.09 19.86 14.80
C GLY A 603 -1.90 19.75 13.86
N ALA A 604 -0.80 20.41 14.21
CA ALA A 604 0.43 20.14 13.49
C ALA A 604 0.85 18.69 13.78
N PRO A 605 1.23 17.91 12.77
CA PRO A 605 1.54 16.48 12.88
C PRO A 605 2.95 16.25 13.44
N PHE A 606 3.30 16.97 14.52
CA PHE A 606 4.60 16.84 15.19
C PHE A 606 4.55 15.77 16.26
#